data_AF-S8CF58-F1
#
_entry.id   AF-S8CF58-F1
#
_cell.length_a   1.000
_cell.length_b   1.000
_cell.length_c   1.000
_cell.angle_alpha   90.00
_cell.angle_beta   90.00
_cell.angle_gamma   90.00
#
_symmetry.space_group_name_H-M   'P 1'
#
loop_
_entity.id
_entity.type
_entity.pdbx_description
1 polymer ?
#
loop_
_entity_poly.entity_id
_entity_poly.type
_entity_poly.pdbx_seq_one_letter_code
_entity_poly.pdbx_strand_id
1 'polypeptide(L)'
;QGGVGLRLRVFDRIMCFVNCHLAAHLEAVNRRNADFDHIYRTMAFTRSSNFPNNNGAAGVSANAQTLRNPPNVLPNTTDEGKPDLAEADMIIFFGDFNYRLFGISYDEARDFVSQRSFDWLREKDQLRAEMKAGRVFQGMREALVRFPPTYKFERGKPGLGGYDAGEKKRIPAWCDRILYRDNRAAPSQDCSLECPVVSSILSYEARMDVTESDHKPVRCKLNVDIAHVDRSVRRHEFGKIVRTNEAIRRHLEALRFIPETGINANRIMLRNQETFGLLITNRSGREPVFYRVTCGGQSSSTDGEAPGKYRPRGALGFPRWLQVTPAAGMINPDQVAEVSIHHEEFHTLEEFVDGIPQSWWSEDTRDKEVILFVNVTANCSPESKTHLVHVRHCFSSGN
;
A
#
# COMPACT_ATOMS: atom_id res chain seq x y z
N GLN A 1 18.96 -20.15 13.14
CA GLN A 1 17.53 -20.17 13.51
C GLN A 1 17.00 -18.76 13.44
N GLY A 2 15.70 -18.59 13.18
CA GLY A 2 15.10 -17.31 12.87
C GLY A 2 13.64 -17.47 12.46
N GLY A 3 13.04 -16.39 11.96
CA GLY A 3 11.65 -16.39 11.51
C GLY A 3 11.43 -15.57 10.25
N VAL A 4 10.42 -15.95 9.48
CA VAL A 4 9.93 -15.23 8.31
C VAL A 4 8.49 -14.84 8.55
N GLY A 5 8.17 -13.59 8.27
CA GLY A 5 6.86 -13.00 8.54
C GLY A 5 6.13 -12.62 7.26
N LEU A 6 4.81 -12.79 7.28
CA LEU A 6 3.88 -12.21 6.31
C LEU A 6 2.90 -11.32 7.08
N ARG A 7 2.79 -10.05 6.65
CA ARG A 7 1.79 -9.11 7.15
C ARG A 7 0.77 -8.84 6.05
N LEU A 8 -0.51 -8.95 6.40
CA LEU A 8 -1.61 -8.71 5.49
C LEU A 8 -2.71 -7.90 6.16
N ARG A 9 -3.50 -7.20 5.34
CA ARG A 9 -4.69 -6.47 5.80
C ARG A 9 -5.92 -7.18 5.28
N VAL A 10 -6.77 -7.65 6.19
CA VAL A 10 -8.10 -8.21 5.87
C VAL A 10 -9.13 -7.20 6.34
N PHE A 11 -9.94 -6.69 5.42
CA PHE A 11 -10.81 -5.52 5.65
C PHE A 11 -10.02 -4.32 6.20
N ASP A 12 -10.25 -3.94 7.44
CA ASP A 12 -9.60 -2.87 8.19
C ASP A 12 -8.61 -3.40 9.26
N ARG A 13 -8.37 -4.71 9.33
CA ARG A 13 -7.56 -5.36 10.37
C ARG A 13 -6.21 -5.85 9.88
N ILE A 14 -5.20 -5.75 10.74
CA ILE A 14 -3.83 -6.19 10.47
C ILE A 14 -3.66 -7.59 11.02
N MET A 15 -3.27 -8.53 10.16
CA MET A 15 -2.95 -9.89 10.54
C MET A 15 -1.50 -10.21 10.17
N CYS A 16 -0.79 -10.83 11.11
CA CYS A 16 0.60 -11.24 10.93
C CYS A 16 0.75 -12.76 11.10
N PHE A 17 1.51 -13.37 10.20
CA PHE A 17 1.79 -14.80 10.16
C PHE A 17 3.30 -14.96 10.23
N VAL A 18 3.79 -15.63 11.28
CA VAL A 18 5.22 -15.76 11.56
C VAL A 18 5.59 -17.22 11.60
N ASN A 19 6.34 -17.67 10.59
CA ASN A 19 6.93 -19.00 10.57
C ASN A 19 8.31 -18.95 11.23
N CYS A 20 8.55 -19.78 12.24
CA CYS A 20 9.78 -19.82 13.01
C CYS A 20 10.47 -21.18 12.93
N HIS A 21 11.80 -21.16 12.95
CA HIS A 21 12.62 -22.31 13.27
C HIS A 21 13.58 -21.87 14.38
N LEU A 22 13.35 -22.33 15.62
CA LEU A 22 14.07 -21.90 16.84
C LEU A 22 15.17 -22.89 17.25
N ALA A 23 16.02 -22.47 18.20
CA ALA A 23 17.11 -23.25 18.80
C ALA A 23 16.80 -24.72 19.08
N ALA A 24 17.63 -25.61 18.53
CA ALA A 24 17.53 -27.05 18.69
C ALA A 24 18.24 -27.52 19.98
N HIS A 25 18.09 -28.80 20.31
CA HIS A 25 18.61 -29.47 21.51
C HIS A 25 17.76 -29.27 22.78
N LEU A 26 17.80 -30.27 23.66
CA LEU A 26 16.95 -30.35 24.86
C LEU A 26 17.26 -29.19 25.82
N GLU A 27 18.54 -28.86 25.95
CA GLU A 27 19.11 -27.92 26.93
C GLU A 27 18.93 -26.44 26.52
N ALA A 28 18.63 -26.17 25.25
CA ALA A 28 18.62 -24.82 24.69
C ALA A 28 17.32 -24.02 24.93
N VAL A 29 16.61 -24.25 26.03
CA VAL A 29 15.32 -23.59 26.35
C VAL A 29 15.47 -22.08 26.37
N ASN A 30 16.45 -21.56 27.13
CA ASN A 30 16.70 -20.12 27.22
C ASN A 30 17.04 -19.50 25.87
N ARG A 31 17.68 -20.26 24.98
CA ARG A 31 18.00 -19.79 23.63
C ARG A 31 16.75 -19.72 22.75
N ARG A 32 15.82 -20.67 22.86
CA ARG A 32 14.51 -20.61 22.16
C ARG A 32 13.67 -19.42 22.62
N ASN A 33 13.65 -19.14 23.93
CA ASN A 33 12.98 -17.96 24.46
C ASN A 33 13.61 -16.68 23.89
N ALA A 34 14.94 -16.60 23.87
CA ALA A 34 15.67 -15.46 23.29
C ALA A 34 15.44 -15.32 21.77
N ASP A 35 15.38 -16.43 21.03
CA ASP A 35 15.05 -16.42 19.60
C ASP A 35 13.64 -15.83 19.38
N PHE A 36 12.65 -16.26 20.18
CA PHE A 36 11.29 -15.68 20.14
C PHE A 36 11.30 -14.18 20.44
N ASP A 37 11.94 -13.76 21.53
CA ASP A 37 11.99 -12.35 21.93
C ASP A 37 12.64 -11.49 20.86
N HIS A 38 13.74 -11.98 20.27
CA HIS A 38 14.40 -11.30 19.17
C HIS A 38 13.47 -11.17 17.96
N ILE A 39 12.85 -12.26 17.51
CA ILE A 39 11.91 -12.25 16.38
C ILE A 39 10.75 -11.29 16.65
N TYR A 40 10.17 -11.33 17.85
CA TYR A 40 9.02 -10.50 18.21
C TYR A 40 9.36 -9.01 18.18
N ARG A 41 10.57 -8.64 18.64
CA ARG A 41 11.02 -7.23 18.73
C ARG A 41 11.54 -6.68 17.42
N THR A 42 12.23 -7.49 16.61
CA THR A 42 12.97 -6.99 15.44
C THR A 42 12.28 -7.25 14.11
N MET A 43 11.23 -8.09 14.07
CA MET A 43 10.47 -8.31 12.84
C MET A 43 9.77 -7.02 12.41
N ALA A 44 10.17 -6.50 11.26
CA ALA A 44 9.64 -5.29 10.65
C ALA A 44 9.02 -5.59 9.28
N PHE A 45 7.95 -4.86 8.95
CA PHE A 45 7.28 -4.96 7.66
C PHE A 45 7.33 -3.63 6.93
N THR A 46 7.78 -3.62 5.67
CA THR A 46 7.81 -2.41 4.86
C THR A 46 6.40 -1.83 4.75
N ARG A 47 6.18 -0.64 5.33
CA ARG A 47 4.94 0.11 5.16
C ARG A 47 4.95 0.64 3.73
N SER A 48 3.96 0.27 2.91
CA SER A 48 3.72 0.98 1.65
C SER A 48 3.54 2.45 2.01
N SER A 49 4.46 3.30 1.55
CA SER A 49 4.35 4.74 1.74
C SER A 49 3.02 5.18 1.16
N ASN A 50 2.11 5.61 2.03
CA ASN A 50 0.97 6.42 1.63
C ASN A 50 1.54 7.78 1.21
N PHE A 51 2.17 7.85 0.04
CA PHE A 51 2.18 9.09 -0.71
C PHE A 51 0.70 9.40 -0.99
N PRO A 52 0.19 10.59 -0.64
CA PRO A 52 -1.16 10.95 -1.01
C PRO A 52 -1.25 10.89 -2.54
N ASN A 53 -2.04 9.92 -3.03
CA ASN A 53 -2.40 9.78 -4.43
C ASN A 53 -2.92 11.12 -4.96
N ASN A 54 -2.13 11.77 -5.81
CA ASN A 54 -2.68 12.61 -6.84
C ASN A 54 -3.19 11.67 -7.94
N ASN A 55 -4.49 11.79 -8.25
CA ASN A 55 -5.27 11.06 -9.26
C ASN A 55 -4.47 10.35 -10.39
N GLY A 56 -4.68 9.03 -10.53
CA GLY A 56 -4.22 8.25 -11.69
C GLY A 56 -4.84 6.85 -11.69
N ALA A 57 -5.24 6.38 -12.88
CA ALA A 57 -6.11 5.24 -13.15
C ALA A 57 -5.56 3.84 -12.78
N ALA A 58 -6.47 2.87 -12.81
CA ALA A 58 -6.22 1.44 -12.70
C ALA A 58 -5.32 0.87 -13.82
N GLY A 59 -4.55 -0.16 -13.47
CA GLY A 59 -3.64 -0.92 -14.36
C GLY A 59 -2.29 -0.21 -14.51
N VAL A 60 -1.12 -0.79 -14.28
CA VAL A 60 -0.59 -2.08 -14.72
C VAL A 60 0.61 -2.46 -13.81
N SER A 61 0.85 -3.75 -13.57
CA SER A 61 2.08 -4.24 -12.95
C SER A 61 3.29 -4.08 -13.86
N ALA A 62 4.44 -3.67 -13.30
CA ALA A 62 5.68 -4.45 -13.20
C ALA A 62 6.96 -3.59 -13.29
N ASN A 63 7.78 -3.75 -12.25
CA ASN A 63 9.24 -3.71 -12.18
C ASN A 63 10.04 -2.40 -12.32
N ALA A 64 10.89 -2.27 -11.28
CA ALA A 64 12.25 -1.73 -11.26
C ALA A 64 12.40 -0.20 -11.05
N GLN A 65 12.84 0.21 -9.87
CA GLN A 65 14.27 0.35 -9.57
C GLN A 65 14.48 0.82 -8.13
N THR A 66 15.45 0.16 -7.49
CA THR A 66 16.03 0.46 -6.19
C THR A 66 16.60 1.88 -6.12
N LEU A 67 16.07 2.73 -5.25
CA LEU A 67 16.82 3.85 -4.68
C LEU A 67 17.24 3.48 -3.25
N ARG A 68 18.51 3.10 -3.11
CA ARG A 68 19.24 3.11 -1.85
C ARG A 68 19.33 4.57 -1.40
N ASN A 69 18.71 4.90 -0.26
CA ASN A 69 19.09 6.11 0.47
C ASN A 69 20.38 5.84 1.27
N PRO A 70 21.28 6.84 1.39
CA PRO A 70 22.59 6.68 2.03
C PRO A 70 22.45 6.50 3.56
N PRO A 71 23.43 5.85 4.23
CA PRO A 71 23.43 5.71 5.67
C PRO A 71 24.02 6.98 6.27
N ASN A 72 23.17 7.88 6.81
CA ASN A 72 23.51 8.83 7.88
C ASN A 72 22.37 9.83 8.09
N VAL A 73 21.28 9.37 8.70
CA VAL A 73 20.49 10.19 9.64
C VAL A 73 19.96 9.20 10.67
N LEU A 74 20.61 9.09 11.83
CA LEU A 74 19.97 8.48 12.99
C LEU A 74 18.75 9.36 13.31
N PRO A 75 17.52 8.83 13.34
CA PRO A 75 16.53 9.39 14.23
C PRO A 75 16.98 9.00 15.64
N ASN A 76 17.61 9.96 16.33
CA ASN A 76 17.62 9.95 17.79
C ASN A 76 16.16 10.11 18.24
N THR A 77 15.45 9.00 18.33
CA THR A 77 14.17 8.90 19.04
C THR A 77 14.34 7.83 20.09
N THR A 78 14.53 8.26 21.34
CA THR A 78 14.49 7.46 22.57
C THR A 78 13.06 7.02 22.90
N ASP A 79 12.34 6.53 21.90
CA ASP A 79 11.10 5.80 22.04
C ASP A 79 11.40 4.45 21.39
N GLU A 80 11.62 3.40 22.18
CA GLU A 80 11.61 2.04 21.64
C GLU A 80 10.20 1.82 21.08
N GLY A 81 10.01 2.21 19.82
CA GLY A 81 8.74 2.12 19.13
C GLY A 81 8.21 0.70 19.29
N LYS A 82 6.94 0.58 19.67
CA LYS A 82 6.28 -0.71 19.85
C LYS A 82 6.59 -1.60 18.64
N PRO A 83 6.98 -2.88 18.85
CA PRO A 83 7.29 -3.77 17.73
C PRO A 83 6.14 -3.82 16.72
N ASP A 84 6.43 -3.95 15.42
CA ASP A 84 5.38 -4.00 14.38
C ASP A 84 4.36 -5.13 14.64
N LEU A 85 4.82 -6.25 15.21
CA LEU A 85 3.95 -7.36 15.60
C LEU A 85 2.98 -7.00 16.74
N ALA A 86 3.33 -6.04 17.61
CA ALA A 86 2.46 -5.55 18.68
C ALA A 86 1.28 -4.72 18.15
N GLU A 87 1.41 -4.12 16.95
CA GLU A 87 0.33 -3.38 16.29
C GLU A 87 -0.71 -4.28 15.60
N ALA A 88 -0.42 -5.57 15.44
CA ALA A 88 -1.33 -6.48 14.74
C ALA A 88 -2.61 -6.76 15.56
N ASP A 89 -3.76 -6.83 14.89
CA ASP A 89 -5.01 -7.28 15.53
C ASP A 89 -4.97 -8.79 15.79
N MET A 90 -4.35 -9.53 14.88
CA MET A 90 -4.13 -10.97 15.00
C MET A 90 -2.68 -11.34 14.67
N ILE A 91 -2.08 -12.22 15.47
CA ILE A 91 -0.80 -12.83 15.16
C ILE A 91 -0.95 -14.35 15.20
N ILE A 92 -0.38 -15.04 14.22
CA ILE A 92 -0.20 -16.49 14.24
C ILE A 92 1.29 -16.79 14.18
N PHE A 93 1.82 -17.43 15.22
CA PHE A 93 3.17 -17.99 15.23
C PHE A 93 3.08 -19.49 14.96
N PHE A 94 3.89 -20.00 14.04
CA PHE A 94 3.92 -21.43 13.72
C PHE A 94 5.30 -21.87 13.25
N GLY A 95 5.54 -23.18 13.23
CA GLY A 95 6.78 -23.77 12.71
C GLY A 95 7.45 -24.72 13.70
N ASP A 96 8.73 -24.98 13.49
CA ASP A 96 9.55 -25.82 14.37
C ASP A 96 10.11 -24.97 15.52
N PHE A 97 9.38 -24.96 16.63
CA PHE A 97 9.79 -24.24 17.83
C PHE A 97 10.83 -25.02 18.63
N ASN A 98 11.07 -26.29 18.32
CA ASN A 98 12.10 -27.14 18.92
C ASN A 98 12.05 -27.32 20.45
N TYR A 99 10.97 -26.93 21.13
CA TYR A 99 10.78 -27.30 22.54
C TYR A 99 10.61 -28.81 22.69
N ARG A 100 11.18 -29.37 23.76
CA ARG A 100 11.29 -30.81 23.98
C ARG A 100 10.54 -31.24 25.23
N LEU A 101 10.47 -32.56 25.43
CA LEU A 101 10.03 -33.13 26.69
C LEU A 101 11.20 -33.18 27.68
N PHE A 102 10.98 -32.72 28.92
CA PHE A 102 12.01 -32.70 29.97
C PHE A 102 11.69 -33.68 31.09
N GLY A 103 12.73 -34.21 31.75
CA GLY A 103 12.57 -35.05 32.94
C GLY A 103 11.84 -36.38 32.69
N ILE A 104 11.96 -36.93 31.48
CA ILE A 104 11.52 -38.27 31.10
C ILE A 104 12.59 -38.95 30.23
N SER A 105 12.67 -40.27 30.27
CA SER A 105 13.50 -41.07 29.38
C SER A 105 12.81 -41.35 28.03
N TYR A 106 13.58 -41.85 27.07
CA TYR A 106 13.05 -42.27 25.76
C TYR A 106 11.98 -43.36 25.89
N ASP A 107 12.24 -44.39 26.72
CA ASP A 107 11.35 -45.53 26.87
C ASP A 107 10.04 -45.12 27.56
N GLU A 108 10.10 -44.32 28.63
CA GLU A 108 8.90 -43.75 29.27
C GLU A 108 8.07 -42.91 28.30
N ALA A 109 8.72 -42.08 27.48
CA ALA A 109 8.03 -41.28 26.47
C ALA A 109 7.31 -42.17 25.45
N ARG A 110 7.96 -43.25 24.99
CA ARG A 110 7.38 -44.23 24.06
C ARG A 110 6.20 -44.97 24.68
N ASP A 111 6.28 -45.32 25.96
CA ASP A 111 5.20 -45.96 26.70
C ASP A 111 3.98 -45.05 26.86
N PHE A 112 4.18 -43.78 27.22
CA PHE A 112 3.05 -42.84 27.25
C PHE A 112 2.43 -42.60 25.87
N VAL A 113 3.25 -42.58 24.81
CA VAL A 113 2.74 -42.46 23.44
C VAL A 113 1.93 -43.71 23.05
N SER A 114 2.39 -44.92 23.38
CA SER A 114 1.70 -46.17 23.04
C SER A 114 0.34 -46.28 23.77
N GLN A 115 0.28 -45.81 25.01
CA GLN A 115 -0.93 -45.75 25.82
C GLN A 115 -1.82 -44.53 25.50
N ARG A 116 -1.41 -43.67 24.54
CA ARG A 116 -2.08 -42.40 24.21
C ARG A 116 -2.28 -41.47 25.42
N SER A 117 -1.40 -41.60 26.41
CA SER A 117 -1.40 -40.83 27.67
C SER A 117 -0.77 -39.45 27.46
N PHE A 118 -1.35 -38.67 26.55
CA PHE A 118 -0.78 -37.38 26.15
C PHE A 118 -0.87 -36.31 27.25
N ASP A 119 -1.79 -36.45 28.22
CA ASP A 119 -1.87 -35.56 29.39
C ASP A 119 -0.55 -35.54 30.18
N TRP A 120 -0.01 -36.71 30.49
CA TRP A 120 1.26 -36.84 31.20
C TRP A 120 2.44 -36.28 30.41
N LEU A 121 2.46 -36.51 29.09
CA LEU A 121 3.51 -35.93 28.22
C LEU A 121 3.41 -34.40 28.14
N ARG A 122 2.21 -33.83 28.14
CA ARG A 122 2.02 -32.37 28.12
C ARG A 122 2.52 -31.68 29.39
N GLU A 123 2.49 -32.34 30.54
CA GLU A 123 3.10 -31.83 31.78
C GLU A 123 4.64 -31.78 31.72
N LYS A 124 5.23 -32.53 30.78
CA LYS A 124 6.67 -32.59 30.54
C LYS A 124 7.10 -31.73 29.35
N ASP A 125 6.18 -30.97 28.74
CA ASP A 125 6.46 -30.12 27.59
C ASP A 125 7.07 -28.78 28.01
N GLN A 126 8.28 -28.50 27.50
CA GLN A 126 8.98 -27.26 27.83
C GLN A 126 8.22 -26.01 27.40
N LEU A 127 7.61 -25.97 26.19
CA LEU A 127 6.91 -24.78 25.71
C LEU A 127 5.76 -24.41 26.65
N ARG A 128 4.96 -25.41 27.06
CA ARG A 128 3.86 -25.21 28.00
C ARG A 128 4.35 -24.69 29.35
N ALA A 129 5.46 -25.22 29.87
CA ALA A 129 6.06 -24.75 31.11
C ALA A 129 6.56 -23.28 31.00
N GLU A 130 7.24 -22.93 29.90
CA GLU A 130 7.74 -21.58 29.64
C GLU A 130 6.59 -20.56 29.45
N MET A 131 5.54 -20.93 28.70
CA MET A 131 4.35 -20.09 28.53
C MET A 131 3.60 -19.88 29.85
N LYS A 132 3.41 -20.94 30.64
CA LYS A 132 2.75 -20.87 31.97
C LYS A 132 3.52 -19.96 32.93
N ALA A 133 4.85 -19.95 32.83
CA ALA A 133 5.70 -19.08 33.62
C ALA A 133 5.83 -17.65 33.04
N GLY A 134 5.16 -17.33 31.92
CA GLY A 134 5.18 -16.02 31.30
C GLY A 134 6.51 -15.64 30.65
N ARG A 135 7.37 -16.62 30.33
CA ARG A 135 8.72 -16.39 29.77
C ARG A 135 8.76 -16.29 28.25
N VAL A 136 7.74 -16.79 27.56
CA VAL A 136 7.67 -16.82 26.09
C VAL A 136 6.22 -16.74 25.62
N PHE A 137 5.98 -16.21 24.41
CA PHE A 137 4.68 -16.14 23.74
C PHE A 137 3.55 -15.55 24.63
N GLN A 138 3.84 -14.46 25.34
CA GLN A 138 2.91 -13.83 26.27
C GLN A 138 1.63 -13.37 25.55
N GLY A 139 0.47 -13.67 26.14
CA GLY A 139 -0.84 -13.36 25.55
C GLY A 139 -1.25 -14.24 24.36
N MET A 140 -0.40 -15.18 23.93
CA MET A 140 -0.77 -16.15 22.89
C MET A 140 -1.47 -17.37 23.49
N ARG A 141 -2.26 -18.02 22.64
CA ARG A 141 -3.08 -19.19 22.96
C ARG A 141 -2.65 -20.33 22.04
N GLU A 142 -2.69 -21.54 22.57
CA GLU A 142 -2.48 -22.78 21.83
C GLU A 142 -3.68 -23.70 22.00
N ALA A 143 -4.05 -24.40 20.94
CA ALA A 143 -5.04 -25.46 21.02
C ALA A 143 -4.52 -26.65 21.84
N LEU A 144 -5.43 -27.37 22.49
CA LEU A 144 -5.04 -28.58 23.22
C LEU A 144 -4.47 -29.62 22.25
N VAL A 145 -3.19 -29.95 22.42
CA VAL A 145 -2.49 -30.98 21.62
C VAL A 145 -3.05 -32.36 21.94
N ARG A 146 -3.83 -32.95 21.02
CA ARG A 146 -4.44 -34.30 21.16
C ARG A 146 -3.79 -35.38 20.30
N PHE A 147 -2.68 -35.06 19.65
CA PHE A 147 -1.94 -35.92 18.74
C PHE A 147 -0.57 -36.32 19.31
N PRO A 148 0.04 -37.43 18.84
CA PRO A 148 1.36 -37.87 19.28
C PRO A 148 2.48 -36.85 18.97
N PRO A 149 3.62 -36.88 19.69
CA PRO A 149 4.79 -36.09 19.36
C PRO A 149 5.20 -36.22 17.89
N THR A 150 5.53 -35.10 17.25
CA THR A 150 5.75 -35.00 15.79
C THR A 150 7.20 -35.20 15.37
N TYR A 151 8.10 -35.27 16.34
CA TYR A 151 9.53 -35.49 16.18
C TYR A 151 10.01 -36.53 17.20
N LYS A 152 11.05 -37.35 16.98
CA LYS A 152 11.79 -37.57 15.72
C LYS A 152 11.40 -38.92 15.14
N PHE A 153 11.14 -38.95 13.84
CA PHE A 153 10.83 -40.17 13.10
C PHE A 153 11.98 -40.61 12.20
N GLU A 154 12.00 -41.88 11.85
CA GLU A 154 12.75 -42.42 10.74
C GLU A 154 11.97 -42.19 9.43
N ARG A 155 12.66 -41.72 8.40
CA ARG A 155 12.05 -41.42 7.10
C ARG A 155 11.60 -42.70 6.41
N GLY A 156 10.46 -42.64 5.73
CA GLY A 156 9.84 -43.76 5.03
C GLY A 156 9.15 -44.80 5.94
N LYS A 157 9.24 -44.67 7.27
CA LYS A 157 8.53 -45.57 8.19
C LYS A 157 7.15 -45.01 8.57
N PRO A 158 6.06 -45.73 8.29
CA PRO A 158 4.72 -45.30 8.67
C PRO A 158 4.42 -45.59 10.16
N GLY A 159 3.49 -44.82 10.70
CA GLY A 159 2.91 -45.06 12.03
C GLY A 159 3.85 -44.78 13.21
N LEU A 160 3.37 -45.08 14.41
CA LEU A 160 4.07 -44.79 15.68
C LEU A 160 5.19 -45.78 16.02
N GLY A 161 5.43 -46.78 15.16
CA GLY A 161 6.62 -47.61 15.21
C GLY A 161 7.85 -46.93 14.60
N GLY A 162 7.66 -45.83 13.87
CA GLY A 162 8.72 -45.12 13.17
C GLY A 162 9.49 -44.08 14.01
N TYR A 163 9.30 -44.00 15.33
CA TYR A 163 10.14 -43.13 16.16
C TYR A 163 11.60 -43.59 16.14
N ASP A 164 12.51 -42.63 16.27
CA ASP A 164 13.97 -42.79 16.17
C ASP A 164 14.50 -43.97 17.01
N ALA A 165 14.79 -45.10 16.35
CA ALA A 165 15.41 -46.28 16.98
C ALA A 165 16.94 -46.32 16.77
N GLY A 166 17.50 -45.28 16.15
CA GLY A 166 18.95 -45.13 15.97
C GLY A 166 19.71 -44.91 17.29
N GLU A 167 21.03 -44.88 17.21
CA GLU A 167 21.93 -44.83 18.39
C GLU A 167 21.66 -43.65 19.34
N LYS A 168 21.19 -42.51 18.82
CA LYS A 168 20.93 -41.30 19.61
C LYS A 168 19.60 -41.34 20.37
N LYS A 169 18.69 -42.27 20.04
CA LYS A 169 17.35 -42.46 20.63
C LYS A 169 16.70 -41.15 21.08
N ARG A 170 16.43 -40.24 20.15
CA ARG A 170 15.89 -38.93 20.49
C ARG A 170 14.50 -39.07 21.11
N ILE A 171 14.31 -38.54 22.32
CA ILE A 171 13.03 -38.52 23.02
C ILE A 171 11.97 -37.86 22.10
N PRO A 172 10.82 -38.50 21.88
CA PRO A 172 9.72 -37.91 21.13
C PRO A 172 9.31 -36.54 21.68
N ALA A 173 9.10 -35.54 20.81
CA ALA A 173 8.73 -34.18 21.21
C ALA A 173 7.73 -33.51 20.24
N TRP A 174 6.91 -32.60 20.77
CA TRP A 174 6.10 -31.67 19.97
C TRP A 174 6.92 -30.43 19.63
N CYS A 175 7.81 -30.60 18.65
CA CYS A 175 8.63 -29.50 18.12
C CYS A 175 7.80 -28.54 17.26
N ASP A 176 6.83 -29.08 16.50
CA ASP A 176 6.07 -28.36 15.49
C ASP A 176 4.76 -27.80 16.07
N ARG A 177 4.63 -26.47 16.18
CA ARG A 177 3.58 -25.81 16.98
C ARG A 177 2.86 -24.70 16.21
N ILE A 178 1.65 -24.37 16.65
CA ILE A 178 0.84 -23.28 16.10
C ILE A 178 0.16 -22.55 17.25
N LEU A 179 0.55 -21.29 17.46
CA LEU A 179 0.04 -20.40 18.50
C LEU A 179 -0.59 -19.17 17.83
N TYR A 180 -1.58 -18.58 18.48
CA TYR A 180 -2.22 -17.36 17.98
C TYR A 180 -2.55 -16.38 19.10
N ARG A 181 -2.61 -15.10 18.74
CA ARG A 181 -3.17 -14.02 19.55
C ARG A 181 -4.24 -13.32 18.74
N ASP A 182 -5.39 -13.09 19.36
CA ASP A 182 -6.49 -12.27 18.86
C ASP A 182 -6.69 -11.05 19.79
N ASN A 183 -7.77 -10.27 19.60
CA ASN A 183 -8.03 -9.09 20.44
C ASN A 183 -8.71 -9.42 21.79
N ARG A 184 -9.09 -10.68 22.03
CA ARG A 184 -9.81 -11.03 23.25
C ARG A 184 -8.90 -11.01 24.46
N ALA A 185 -9.32 -10.28 25.49
CA ALA A 185 -8.71 -10.37 26.82
C ALA A 185 -9.12 -11.68 27.52
N ALA A 186 -10.39 -12.07 27.40
CA ALA A 186 -10.96 -13.25 28.04
C ALA A 186 -11.64 -14.20 27.03
N PRO A 187 -11.73 -15.52 27.31
CA PRO A 187 -12.30 -16.50 26.38
C PRO A 187 -13.75 -16.22 25.96
N SER A 188 -14.55 -15.60 26.83
CA SER A 188 -15.99 -15.34 26.65
C SER A 188 -16.31 -13.99 25.99
N GLN A 189 -15.31 -13.28 25.47
CA GLN A 189 -15.52 -11.97 24.84
C GLN A 189 -15.94 -12.13 23.38
N ASP A 190 -17.05 -11.51 23.01
CA ASP A 190 -17.59 -11.53 21.65
C ASP A 190 -16.90 -10.52 20.73
N CYS A 191 -17.01 -10.76 19.42
CA CYS A 191 -16.45 -9.87 18.40
C CYS A 191 -17.26 -8.58 18.27
N SER A 192 -16.57 -7.44 18.30
CA SER A 192 -17.17 -6.11 18.21
C SER A 192 -16.14 -5.10 17.69
N LEU A 193 -16.51 -3.83 17.46
CA LEU A 193 -15.52 -2.82 17.05
C LEU A 193 -14.43 -2.55 18.10
N GLU A 194 -14.69 -2.84 19.38
CA GLU A 194 -13.73 -2.74 20.49
C GLU A 194 -12.87 -3.99 20.63
N CYS A 195 -13.39 -5.16 20.23
CA CYS A 195 -12.67 -6.43 20.15
C CYS A 195 -12.77 -7.00 18.73
N PRO A 196 -12.03 -6.43 17.77
CA PRO A 196 -12.35 -6.57 16.36
C PRO A 196 -11.94 -7.88 15.71
N VAL A 197 -11.06 -8.65 16.32
CA VAL A 197 -10.72 -9.98 15.85
C VAL A 197 -10.86 -10.96 17.00
N VAL A 198 -11.70 -11.96 16.78
CA VAL A 198 -11.96 -13.06 17.72
C VAL A 198 -11.75 -14.38 16.99
N SER A 199 -10.96 -15.28 17.55
CA SER A 199 -10.64 -16.55 16.91
C SER A 199 -11.05 -17.77 17.73
N SER A 200 -11.61 -18.80 17.12
CA SER A 200 -11.86 -20.08 17.77
C SER A 200 -11.20 -21.23 17.01
N ILE A 201 -10.80 -22.28 17.72
CA ILE A 201 -10.13 -23.43 17.14
C ILE A 201 -11.17 -24.42 16.66
N LEU A 202 -11.14 -24.75 15.36
CA LEU A 202 -11.98 -25.79 14.76
C LEU A 202 -11.26 -27.14 14.76
N SER A 203 -9.96 -27.17 14.51
CA SER A 203 -9.15 -28.40 14.56
C SER A 203 -7.68 -28.10 14.84
N TYR A 204 -6.99 -29.05 15.48
CA TYR A 204 -5.54 -29.01 15.69
C TYR A 204 -4.96 -30.43 15.67
N GLU A 205 -4.26 -30.78 14.60
CA GLU A 205 -3.97 -32.16 14.22
C GLU A 205 -2.57 -32.31 13.62
N ALA A 206 -1.96 -33.48 13.80
CA ALA A 206 -0.75 -33.88 13.09
C ALA A 206 -1.06 -34.95 12.03
N ARG A 207 -0.37 -34.87 10.89
CA ARG A 207 -0.46 -35.84 9.78
C ARG A 207 0.61 -36.90 9.95
N MET A 208 0.26 -37.95 10.70
CA MET A 208 1.16 -39.06 11.01
C MET A 208 1.40 -40.02 9.84
N ASP A 209 0.57 -39.92 8.79
CA ASP A 209 0.63 -40.69 7.56
C ASP A 209 1.71 -40.20 6.58
N VAL A 210 2.24 -38.98 6.77
CA VAL A 210 3.30 -38.40 5.96
C VAL A 210 4.66 -38.89 6.48
N THR A 211 5.52 -39.43 5.61
CA THR A 211 6.72 -40.21 6.03
C THR A 211 8.04 -39.71 5.45
N GLU A 212 7.99 -38.71 4.56
CA GLU A 212 9.12 -38.19 3.80
C GLU A 212 10.11 -37.44 4.70
N SER A 213 9.62 -36.88 5.82
CA SER A 213 10.39 -36.17 6.82
C SER A 213 10.46 -36.93 8.15
N ASP A 214 11.51 -36.64 8.92
CA ASP A 214 11.64 -37.01 10.32
C ASP A 214 10.75 -36.18 11.25
N HIS A 215 10.04 -35.19 10.71
CA HIS A 215 8.94 -34.47 11.34
C HIS A 215 7.59 -34.83 10.71
N LYS A 216 6.49 -34.66 11.46
CA LYS A 216 5.11 -34.82 10.98
C LYS A 216 4.43 -33.47 10.79
N PRO A 217 3.79 -33.19 9.63
CA PRO A 217 3.11 -31.92 9.41
C PRO A 217 2.02 -31.67 10.44
N VAL A 218 1.94 -30.44 10.95
CA VAL A 218 0.91 -29.99 11.89
C VAL A 218 -0.02 -29.00 11.21
N ARG A 219 -1.32 -29.12 11.47
CA ARG A 219 -2.37 -28.29 10.90
C ARG A 219 -3.27 -27.75 12.00
N CYS A 220 -3.60 -26.47 11.93
CA CYS A 220 -4.60 -25.84 12.78
C CYS A 220 -5.60 -25.11 11.89
N LYS A 221 -6.91 -25.31 12.15
CA LYS A 221 -7.98 -24.58 11.49
C LYS A 221 -8.62 -23.65 12.52
N LEU A 222 -8.62 -22.35 12.20
CA LEU A 222 -9.24 -21.32 13.02
C LEU A 222 -10.51 -20.80 12.32
N ASN A 223 -11.59 -20.59 13.09
CA ASN A 223 -12.67 -19.69 12.69
C ASN A 223 -12.32 -18.30 13.22
N VAL A 224 -12.35 -17.28 12.38
CA VAL A 224 -11.95 -15.91 12.74
C VAL A 224 -13.09 -14.95 12.42
N ASP A 225 -13.70 -14.41 13.46
CA ASP A 225 -14.73 -13.38 13.34
C ASP A 225 -14.06 -12.00 13.34
N ILE A 226 -14.37 -11.20 12.32
CA ILE A 226 -13.72 -9.90 12.08
C ILE A 226 -14.78 -8.81 12.05
N ALA A 227 -14.76 -7.91 13.04
CA ALA A 227 -15.58 -6.71 13.02
C ALA A 227 -14.97 -5.69 12.05
N HIS A 228 -15.73 -5.33 11.02
CA HIS A 228 -15.32 -4.32 10.05
C HIS A 228 -16.39 -3.25 9.89
N VAL A 229 -15.95 -2.05 9.55
CA VAL A 229 -16.88 -0.94 9.30
C VAL A 229 -17.55 -1.09 7.93
N ASP A 230 -18.87 -0.94 7.89
CA ASP A 230 -19.60 -0.76 6.63
C ASP A 230 -19.25 0.61 6.01
N ARG A 231 -18.59 0.57 4.86
CA ARG A 231 -18.11 1.79 4.18
C ARG A 231 -19.25 2.65 3.64
N SER A 232 -20.38 2.06 3.26
CA SER A 232 -21.55 2.77 2.75
C SER A 232 -22.23 3.53 3.88
N VAL A 233 -22.49 2.86 5.00
CA VAL A 233 -23.05 3.49 6.20
C VAL A 233 -22.14 4.60 6.70
N ARG A 234 -20.83 4.34 6.83
CA ARG A 234 -19.85 5.36 7.23
C ARG A 234 -19.88 6.58 6.30
N ARG A 235 -19.95 6.37 4.99
CA ARG A 235 -20.01 7.47 4.01
C ARG A 235 -21.31 8.26 4.13
N HIS A 236 -22.43 7.59 4.32
CA HIS A 236 -23.73 8.23 4.52
C HIS A 236 -23.73 9.13 5.75
N GLU A 237 -23.31 8.59 6.90
CA GLU A 237 -23.23 9.33 8.16
C GLU A 237 -22.21 10.47 8.09
N PHE A 238 -21.05 10.25 7.46
CA PHE A 238 -20.08 11.32 7.22
C PHE A 238 -20.69 12.47 6.40
N GLY A 239 -21.42 12.15 5.31
CA GLY A 239 -22.10 13.16 4.50
C GLY A 239 -23.19 13.90 5.28
N LYS A 240 -23.91 13.22 6.17
CA LYS A 240 -24.89 13.83 7.07
C LYS A 240 -24.20 14.82 8.01
N ILE A 241 -23.15 14.39 8.70
CA ILE A 241 -22.36 15.23 9.62
C ILE A 241 -21.83 16.48 8.91
N VAL A 242 -21.23 16.32 7.73
CA VAL A 242 -20.70 17.46 6.95
C VAL A 242 -21.78 18.47 6.59
N ARG A 243 -23.01 18.02 6.32
CA ARG A 243 -24.14 18.91 5.97
C ARG A 243 -24.81 19.55 7.18
N THR A 244 -24.92 18.83 8.30
CA THR A 244 -25.71 19.27 9.46
C THR A 244 -24.87 19.92 10.56
N ASN A 245 -23.56 19.66 10.62
CA ASN A 245 -22.69 20.27 11.61
C ASN A 245 -22.35 21.71 11.21
N GLU A 246 -22.84 22.67 11.98
CA GLU A 246 -22.72 24.09 11.65
C GLU A 246 -21.26 24.58 11.66
N ALA A 247 -20.42 24.08 12.59
CA ALA A 247 -19.02 24.46 12.64
C ALA A 247 -18.27 23.99 11.38
N ILE A 248 -18.48 22.73 10.97
CA ILE A 248 -17.91 22.19 9.72
C ILE A 248 -18.40 23.00 8.53
N ARG A 249 -19.71 23.29 8.45
CA ARG A 249 -20.28 24.07 7.35
C ARG A 249 -19.68 25.47 7.27
N ARG A 250 -19.56 26.18 8.40
CA ARG A 250 -18.93 27.52 8.46
C ARG A 250 -17.47 27.48 8.03
N HIS A 251 -16.71 26.47 8.46
CA HIS A 251 -15.32 26.31 8.03
C HIS A 251 -15.24 26.03 6.51
N LEU A 252 -16.07 25.14 5.98
CA LEU A 252 -16.11 24.88 4.53
C LEU A 252 -16.52 26.11 3.72
N GLU A 253 -17.49 26.90 4.21
CA GLU A 253 -17.88 28.16 3.58
C GLU A 253 -16.76 29.20 3.61
N ALA A 254 -16.01 29.31 4.71
CA ALA A 254 -14.85 30.19 4.80
C ALA A 254 -13.74 29.81 3.79
N LEU A 255 -13.68 28.54 3.39
CA LEU A 255 -12.75 28.05 2.35
C LEU A 255 -13.27 28.26 0.92
N ARG A 256 -14.56 28.58 0.71
CA ARG A 256 -15.15 28.86 -0.61
C ARG A 256 -14.82 30.28 -1.07
N PHE A 257 -13.53 30.52 -1.28
CA PHE A 257 -13.04 31.75 -1.87
C PHE A 257 -12.76 31.52 -3.36
N ILE A 258 -13.41 32.29 -4.23
CA ILE A 258 -13.07 32.35 -5.65
C ILE A 258 -11.96 33.39 -5.80
N PRO A 259 -10.76 33.02 -6.27
CA PRO A 259 -9.68 33.97 -6.40
C PRO A 259 -10.02 35.04 -7.44
N GLU A 260 -9.97 36.31 -7.02
CA GLU A 260 -10.06 37.41 -7.97
C GLU A 260 -8.80 37.42 -8.83
N THR A 261 -8.91 36.89 -10.04
CA THR A 261 -7.80 36.87 -11.00
C THR A 261 -8.17 37.58 -12.29
N GLY A 262 -7.15 38.10 -12.98
CA GLY A 262 -7.28 38.73 -14.29
C GLY A 262 -6.25 38.19 -15.26
N ILE A 263 -6.52 38.33 -16.55
CA ILE A 263 -5.60 38.05 -17.64
C ILE A 263 -5.42 39.30 -18.51
N ASN A 264 -4.24 39.50 -19.11
CA ASN A 264 -3.99 40.66 -19.97
C ASN A 264 -4.65 40.55 -21.36
N ALA A 265 -4.92 39.33 -21.84
CA ALA A 265 -5.53 39.12 -23.16
C ALA A 265 -6.40 37.86 -23.18
N ASN A 266 -7.61 37.98 -23.73
CA ASN A 266 -8.51 36.86 -24.02
C ASN A 266 -8.47 36.43 -25.50
N ARG A 267 -7.75 37.17 -26.34
CA ARG A 267 -7.49 36.86 -27.75
C ARG A 267 -6.02 37.10 -28.04
N ILE A 268 -5.36 36.10 -28.62
CA ILE A 268 -3.94 36.10 -28.95
C ILE A 268 -3.81 35.79 -30.43
N MET A 269 -3.06 36.63 -31.15
CA MET A 269 -2.70 36.41 -32.54
C MET A 269 -1.21 36.08 -32.57
N LEU A 270 -0.86 34.88 -33.01
CA LEU A 270 0.53 34.47 -33.19
C LEU A 270 0.89 34.56 -34.67
N ARG A 271 2.00 35.23 -34.97
CA ARG A 271 2.68 35.13 -36.27
C ARG A 271 3.81 34.10 -36.17
N ASN A 272 4.34 33.64 -37.31
CA ASN A 272 5.38 32.59 -37.33
C ASN A 272 6.55 32.98 -36.39
N GLN A 273 6.94 32.05 -35.52
CA GLN A 273 8.01 32.17 -34.52
C GLN A 273 7.78 33.21 -33.41
N GLU A 274 6.58 33.80 -33.28
CA GLU A 274 6.28 34.75 -32.22
C GLU A 274 5.90 34.04 -30.90
N THR A 275 6.32 34.65 -29.78
CA THR A 275 5.94 34.22 -28.43
C THR A 275 5.13 35.32 -27.78
N PHE A 276 3.92 34.98 -27.31
CA PHE A 276 3.09 35.89 -26.54
C PHE A 276 3.20 35.61 -25.04
N GLY A 277 3.48 36.65 -24.25
CA GLY A 277 3.46 36.59 -22.78
C GLY A 277 2.04 36.79 -22.23
N LEU A 278 1.34 35.71 -21.90
CA LEU A 278 0.06 35.75 -21.20
C LEU A 278 0.31 36.00 -19.72
N LEU A 279 -0.15 37.14 -19.22
CA LEU A 279 -0.01 37.52 -17.82
C LEU A 279 -1.26 37.12 -17.05
N ILE A 280 -1.09 36.31 -16.00
CA ILE A 280 -2.14 35.92 -15.07
C ILE A 280 -1.88 36.66 -13.75
N THR A 281 -2.79 37.53 -13.34
CA THR A 281 -2.66 38.33 -12.11
C THR A 281 -3.51 37.74 -11.00
N ASN A 282 -2.93 37.54 -9.82
CA ASN A 282 -3.65 37.26 -8.59
C ASN A 282 -4.00 38.58 -7.88
N ARG A 283 -5.27 38.97 -7.86
CA ARG A 283 -5.78 40.18 -7.17
C ARG A 283 -6.50 39.85 -5.87
N SER A 284 -6.33 38.63 -5.35
CA SER A 284 -7.04 38.20 -4.14
C SER A 284 -6.56 38.88 -2.86
N GLY A 285 -5.34 39.43 -2.83
CA GLY A 285 -4.72 40.08 -1.66
C GLY A 285 -4.58 39.20 -0.41
N ARG A 286 -4.89 37.90 -0.49
CA ARG A 286 -5.03 37.03 0.70
C ARG A 286 -4.21 35.76 0.63
N GLU A 287 -4.34 34.99 -0.45
CA GLU A 287 -3.73 33.66 -0.55
C GLU A 287 -3.03 33.44 -1.90
N PRO A 288 -2.01 32.57 -1.94
CA PRO A 288 -1.47 32.09 -3.20
C PRO A 288 -2.55 31.31 -3.97
N VAL A 289 -2.54 31.48 -5.28
CA VAL A 289 -3.45 30.78 -6.20
C VAL A 289 -2.65 29.90 -7.13
N PHE A 290 -3.24 28.79 -7.55
CA PHE A 290 -2.66 27.87 -8.50
C PHE A 290 -3.40 28.00 -9.82
N TYR A 291 -2.67 28.14 -10.92
CA TYR A 291 -3.26 28.12 -12.24
C TYR A 291 -2.86 26.86 -13.00
N ARG A 292 -3.74 26.43 -13.90
CA ARG A 292 -3.49 25.39 -14.89
C ARG A 292 -4.12 25.78 -16.22
N VAL A 293 -3.29 25.82 -17.25
CA VAL A 293 -3.71 26.03 -18.64
C VAL A 293 -4.02 24.68 -19.27
N THR A 294 -5.19 24.57 -19.91
CA THR A 294 -5.65 23.35 -20.59
C THR A 294 -6.26 23.69 -21.95
N CYS A 295 -6.16 22.77 -22.91
CA CYS A 295 -6.77 22.93 -24.23
C CYS A 295 -8.24 22.51 -24.19
N GLY A 296 -9.14 23.42 -24.58
CA GLY A 296 -10.59 23.17 -24.69
C GLY A 296 -11.03 22.62 -26.05
N GLY A 297 -10.24 22.86 -27.09
CA GLY A 297 -10.48 22.37 -28.44
C GLY A 297 -9.73 23.17 -29.50
N GLN A 298 -9.60 22.60 -30.70
CA GLN A 298 -8.94 23.24 -31.86
C GLN A 298 -9.81 23.20 -33.12
N SER A 299 -9.59 24.16 -34.02
CA SER A 299 -10.16 24.23 -35.37
C SER A 299 -9.11 24.73 -36.37
N SER A 300 -9.27 24.40 -37.65
CA SER A 300 -8.50 24.96 -38.76
C SER A 300 -9.48 25.49 -39.81
N SER A 301 -9.20 26.67 -40.39
CA SER A 301 -10.02 27.26 -41.45
C SER A 301 -9.24 27.35 -42.76
N THR A 302 -9.89 26.98 -43.86
CA THR A 302 -9.51 27.36 -45.22
C THR A 302 -10.34 28.58 -45.63
N ASP A 303 -9.74 29.55 -46.32
CA ASP A 303 -10.43 30.76 -46.77
C ASP A 303 -11.74 30.41 -47.51
N GLY A 304 -12.86 30.88 -46.96
CA GLY A 304 -14.20 30.80 -47.59
C GLY A 304 -15.27 29.97 -46.88
N GLU A 305 -14.97 29.21 -45.81
CA GLU A 305 -16.00 28.43 -45.08
C GLU A 305 -16.29 28.96 -43.66
N ALA A 306 -17.55 28.78 -43.23
CA ALA A 306 -18.06 29.14 -41.91
C ALA A 306 -17.24 28.50 -40.77
N PRO A 307 -17.20 29.12 -39.56
CA PRO A 307 -16.31 28.68 -38.46
C PRO A 307 -16.44 27.17 -38.17
N GLY A 308 -15.31 26.47 -38.28
CA GLY A 308 -15.23 25.01 -38.15
C GLY A 308 -15.59 24.49 -36.76
N LYS A 309 -16.15 23.27 -36.69
CA LYS A 309 -16.47 22.58 -35.41
C LYS A 309 -15.19 22.25 -34.63
N TYR A 310 -15.07 22.77 -33.41
CA TYR A 310 -13.96 22.48 -32.50
C TYR A 310 -13.89 20.98 -32.14
N ARG A 311 -12.69 20.39 -32.21
CA ARG A 311 -12.43 19.02 -31.75
C ARG A 311 -11.78 19.03 -30.35
N PRO A 312 -12.34 18.36 -29.33
CA PRO A 312 -11.77 18.33 -27.98
C PRO A 312 -10.46 17.51 -27.93
N ARG A 313 -9.50 17.93 -27.09
CA ARG A 313 -8.30 17.16 -26.73
C ARG A 313 -8.27 16.94 -25.22
N GLY A 314 -7.79 15.78 -24.76
CA GLY A 314 -7.72 15.42 -23.33
C GLY A 314 -6.80 16.32 -22.50
N ALA A 315 -6.79 16.16 -21.17
CA ALA A 315 -6.19 17.12 -20.24
C ALA A 315 -4.66 17.25 -20.41
N LEU A 316 -4.22 18.48 -20.74
CA LEU A 316 -2.90 18.95 -21.22
C LEU A 316 -2.62 18.86 -22.73
N GLY A 317 -3.53 18.30 -23.53
CA GLY A 317 -3.39 18.04 -24.97
C GLY A 317 -3.41 19.29 -25.86
N PHE A 318 -2.42 20.16 -25.70
CA PHE A 318 -2.15 21.25 -26.64
C PHE A 318 -1.91 20.69 -28.05
N PRO A 319 -2.29 21.42 -29.10
CA PRO A 319 -1.99 21.00 -30.46
C PRO A 319 -0.49 21.07 -30.74
N ARG A 320 0.01 20.24 -31.67
CA ARG A 320 1.47 20.11 -31.94
C ARG A 320 2.15 21.42 -32.32
N TRP A 321 1.40 22.38 -32.87
CA TRP A 321 1.91 23.68 -33.28
C TRP A 321 1.99 24.70 -32.14
N LEU A 322 1.49 24.39 -30.94
CA LEU A 322 1.39 25.33 -29.83
C LEU A 322 2.12 24.81 -28.59
N GLN A 323 3.11 25.58 -28.15
CA GLN A 323 3.81 25.38 -26.89
C GLN A 323 3.31 26.38 -25.83
N VAL A 324 3.02 25.88 -24.63
CA VAL A 324 2.55 26.69 -23.48
C VAL A 324 3.43 26.40 -22.27
N THR A 325 4.21 27.40 -21.83
CA THR A 325 5.22 27.21 -20.78
C THR A 325 5.28 28.40 -19.80
N PRO A 326 5.15 28.17 -18.48
CA PRO A 326 4.71 26.93 -17.85
C PRO A 326 3.19 26.76 -17.94
N ALA A 327 2.72 25.53 -18.17
CA ALA A 327 1.28 25.22 -18.27
C ALA A 327 0.57 25.20 -16.90
N ALA A 328 1.31 25.23 -15.79
CA ALA A 328 0.76 25.33 -14.44
C ALA A 328 1.78 25.98 -13.51
N GLY A 329 1.29 26.67 -12.49
CA GLY A 329 2.16 27.35 -11.51
C GLY A 329 1.38 27.92 -10.34
N MET A 330 2.12 28.56 -9.43
CA MET A 330 1.59 29.24 -8.25
C MET A 330 1.85 30.75 -8.37
N ILE A 331 0.89 31.57 -7.93
CA ILE A 331 0.96 33.03 -7.95
C ILE A 331 0.65 33.53 -6.54
N ASN A 332 1.61 34.16 -5.86
CA ASN A 332 1.37 34.75 -4.54
C ASN A 332 0.38 35.92 -4.61
N PRO A 333 -0.18 36.37 -3.48
CA PRO A 333 -1.05 37.55 -3.44
C PRO A 333 -0.41 38.75 -4.14
N ASP A 334 -1.22 39.44 -4.95
CA ASP A 334 -0.84 40.68 -5.66
C ASP A 334 0.35 40.53 -6.61
N GLN A 335 0.69 39.29 -6.99
CA GLN A 335 1.71 38.97 -7.98
C GLN A 335 1.10 38.55 -9.33
N VAL A 336 1.98 38.47 -10.32
CA VAL A 336 1.67 38.08 -11.70
C VAL A 336 2.55 36.88 -12.08
N ALA A 337 1.96 35.90 -12.77
CA ALA A 337 2.71 34.89 -13.49
C ALA A 337 2.64 35.15 -14.98
N GLU A 338 3.76 34.97 -15.65
CA GLU A 338 3.86 35.02 -17.11
C GLU A 338 3.88 33.60 -17.67
N VAL A 339 3.02 33.37 -18.66
CA VAL A 339 2.93 32.12 -19.41
C VAL A 339 3.26 32.43 -20.86
N SER A 340 4.34 31.84 -21.35
CA SER A 340 4.75 31.95 -22.75
C SER A 340 3.88 31.04 -23.61
N ILE A 341 3.23 31.63 -24.61
CA ILE A 341 2.45 30.93 -25.64
C ILE A 341 3.18 31.13 -26.96
N HIS A 342 3.77 30.05 -27.48
CA HIS A 342 4.64 30.09 -28.65
C HIS A 342 4.13 29.16 -29.75
N HIS A 343 4.27 29.61 -30.99
CA HIS A 343 4.04 28.77 -32.17
C HIS A 343 5.30 27.99 -32.51
N GLU A 344 5.23 26.65 -32.47
CA GLU A 344 6.35 25.75 -32.78
C GLU A 344 6.13 25.08 -34.14
N GLU A 345 7.06 25.27 -35.08
CA GLU A 345 7.06 24.58 -36.39
C GLU A 345 7.80 23.24 -36.26
N PHE A 346 7.06 22.13 -36.32
CA PHE A 346 7.66 20.81 -36.47
C PHE A 346 7.88 20.51 -37.96
N HIS A 347 9.07 20.79 -38.47
CA HIS A 347 9.53 20.13 -39.71
C HIS A 347 10.03 18.74 -39.35
N THR A 348 9.17 17.72 -39.44
CA THR A 348 9.66 16.34 -39.45
C THR A 348 10.52 16.15 -40.69
N LEU A 349 11.79 15.80 -40.49
CA LEU A 349 12.79 15.55 -41.53
C LEU A 349 12.53 14.27 -42.35
N GLU A 350 11.27 13.83 -42.44
CA GLU A 350 10.84 12.58 -43.06
C GLU A 350 9.58 12.83 -43.90
N GLU A 351 9.71 13.55 -45.01
CA GLU A 351 8.74 13.51 -46.13
C GLU A 351 9.39 14.06 -47.40
N PHE A 352 10.51 13.44 -47.82
CA PHE A 352 10.99 13.53 -49.19
C PHE A 352 10.67 12.20 -49.88
N VAL A 353 9.72 12.21 -50.82
CA VAL A 353 9.60 11.19 -51.86
C VAL A 353 9.92 11.90 -53.19
N ASP A 354 10.94 11.41 -53.90
CA ASP A 354 11.39 11.89 -55.21
C ASP A 354 11.78 13.39 -55.32
N GLY A 355 12.41 13.94 -54.27
CA GLY A 355 13.12 15.22 -54.38
C GLY A 355 12.26 16.47 -54.61
N ILE A 356 10.94 16.34 -54.53
CA ILE A 356 9.99 17.47 -54.53
C ILE A 356 9.50 17.67 -53.09
N PRO A 357 9.64 18.87 -52.50
CA PRO A 357 9.06 19.16 -51.19
C PRO A 357 7.53 18.99 -51.27
N GLN A 358 6.94 18.15 -50.42
CA GLN A 358 5.47 18.10 -50.23
C GLN A 358 4.94 19.34 -49.48
N SER A 359 5.48 20.53 -49.73
CA SER A 359 5.08 21.75 -49.01
C SER A 359 3.78 22.39 -49.52
N TRP A 360 3.09 21.79 -50.50
CA TRP A 360 1.89 22.41 -51.11
C TRP A 360 0.56 21.77 -50.70
N TRP A 361 0.58 20.74 -49.84
CA TRP A 361 -0.65 20.10 -49.32
C TRP A 361 -0.61 19.85 -47.80
N SER A 362 0.34 20.47 -47.07
CA SER A 362 0.46 20.33 -45.61
C SER A 362 -0.59 21.18 -44.89
N GLU A 363 -1.14 20.67 -43.78
CA GLU A 363 -1.98 21.40 -42.82
C GLU A 363 -1.30 22.67 -42.24
N ASP A 364 -0.03 22.93 -42.59
CA ASP A 364 0.81 24.02 -42.11
C ASP A 364 0.60 25.39 -42.78
N THR A 365 -0.17 25.47 -43.87
CA THR A 365 -0.49 26.76 -44.53
C THR A 365 -1.86 27.32 -44.18
N ARG A 366 -2.57 26.70 -43.22
CA ARG A 366 -3.91 27.11 -42.81
C ARG A 366 -3.88 27.91 -41.52
N ASP A 367 -4.83 28.84 -41.39
CA ASP A 367 -5.10 29.48 -40.11
C ASP A 367 -5.59 28.45 -39.09
N LYS A 368 -4.92 28.42 -37.93
CA LYS A 368 -5.21 27.48 -36.84
C LYS A 368 -5.75 28.26 -35.65
N GLU A 369 -6.81 27.75 -35.03
CA GLU A 369 -7.38 28.33 -33.80
C GLU A 369 -7.46 27.27 -32.70
N VAL A 370 -7.18 27.69 -31.47
CA VAL A 370 -7.31 26.87 -30.27
C VAL A 370 -7.87 27.69 -29.11
N ILE A 371 -8.75 27.05 -28.34
CA ILE A 371 -9.30 27.63 -27.12
C ILE A 371 -8.51 27.09 -25.93
N LEU A 372 -7.92 27.98 -25.15
CA LEU A 372 -7.26 27.65 -23.90
C LEU A 372 -8.14 28.04 -22.70
N PHE A 373 -8.25 27.14 -21.73
CA PHE A 373 -8.84 27.41 -20.42
C PHE A 373 -7.72 27.61 -19.40
N VAL A 374 -7.68 28.80 -18.79
CA VAL A 374 -6.81 29.09 -17.64
C VAL A 374 -7.65 28.92 -16.39
N ASN A 375 -7.54 27.75 -15.77
CA ASN A 375 -8.25 27.42 -14.53
C ASN A 375 -7.41 27.85 -13.34
N VAL A 376 -7.95 28.75 -12.51
CA VAL A 376 -7.29 29.26 -11.31
C VAL A 376 -8.04 28.83 -10.06
N THR A 377 -7.36 28.16 -9.14
CA THR A 377 -7.90 27.63 -7.88
C THR A 377 -7.12 28.20 -6.69
N ALA A 378 -7.82 28.54 -5.60
CA ALA A 378 -7.14 28.84 -4.33
C ALA A 378 -6.64 27.55 -3.66
N ASN A 379 -5.75 27.67 -2.67
CA ASN A 379 -5.09 26.54 -2.01
C ASN A 379 -6.08 25.53 -1.37
N CYS A 380 -7.20 26.03 -0.84
CA CYS A 380 -8.18 25.21 -0.12
C CYS A 380 -9.61 25.32 -0.65
N SER A 381 -9.82 26.04 -1.76
CA SER A 381 -11.15 26.24 -2.32
C SER A 381 -11.48 25.15 -3.34
N PRO A 382 -12.66 24.50 -3.24
CA PRO A 382 -13.15 23.62 -4.29
C PRO A 382 -13.64 24.39 -5.53
N GLU A 383 -13.68 25.72 -5.47
CA GLU A 383 -14.12 26.58 -6.57
C GLU A 383 -12.94 27.12 -7.38
N SER A 384 -13.12 27.17 -8.69
CA SER A 384 -12.12 27.67 -9.64
C SER A 384 -12.68 28.82 -10.46
N LYS A 385 -11.84 29.82 -10.76
CA LYS A 385 -12.12 30.82 -11.79
C LYS A 385 -11.48 30.37 -13.10
N THR A 386 -12.27 30.25 -14.16
CA THR A 386 -11.78 29.87 -15.49
C THR A 386 -11.77 31.09 -16.41
N HIS A 387 -10.62 31.42 -16.98
CA HIS A 387 -10.53 32.38 -18.07
C HIS A 387 -10.41 31.67 -19.41
N LEU A 388 -11.09 32.20 -20.42
CA LEU A 388 -11.09 31.66 -21.77
C LEU A 388 -10.18 32.53 -22.65
N VAL A 389 -9.23 31.90 -23.33
CA VAL A 389 -8.28 32.56 -24.23
C VAL A 389 -8.36 31.93 -25.62
N HIS A 390 -8.72 32.72 -26.62
CA HIS A 390 -8.69 32.32 -28.04
C HIS A 390 -7.30 32.60 -28.59
N VAL A 391 -6.62 31.57 -29.09
CA VAL A 391 -5.32 31.73 -29.76
C VAL A 391 -5.50 31.39 -31.23
N ARG A 392 -5.19 32.34 -32.10
CA ARG A 392 -5.19 32.15 -33.56
C ARG A 392 -3.79 32.34 -34.10
N HIS A 393 -3.34 31.39 -34.90
CA HIS A 393 -2.15 31.52 -35.73
C HIS A 393 -2.59 31.89 -37.15
N CYS A 394 -2.00 32.96 -37.69
CA CYS A 394 -2.24 33.40 -39.06
C CYS A 394 -1.00 33.17 -39.90
N PHE A 395 -1.13 32.36 -40.94
CA PHE A 395 -0.04 32.12 -41.88
C PHE A 395 0.13 33.34 -42.78
N SER A 396 1.28 34.01 -42.70
CA SER A 396 1.64 35.07 -43.64
C SER A 396 2.62 34.49 -44.65
N SER A 397 2.18 34.22 -45.87
CA SER A 397 3.11 34.03 -47.00
C SER A 397 3.93 35.31 -47.14
N GLY A 398 5.21 35.27 -46.78
CA GLY A 398 6.12 36.39 -47.00
C GLY A 398 6.13 36.76 -48.49
N ASN A 399 6.11 38.07 -48.77
CA ASN A 399 6.41 38.62 -50.09
C ASN A 399 7.88 38.41 -50.45
#